data_AF-A0A816FDL7-F1
#
_entry.id   AF-A0A816FDL7-F1
#
_cell.length_a   1.000
_cell.length_b   1.000
_cell.length_c   1.000
_cell.angle_alpha   90.00
_cell.angle_beta   90.00
_cell.angle_gamma   90.00
#
_symmetry.space_group_name_H-M   'P 1'
#
loop_
_entity.id
_entity.type
_entity.pdbx_description
1 polymer ?
#
loop_
_entity_poly.entity_id
_entity_poly.type
_entity_poly.pdbx_seq_one_letter_code
_entity_poly.pdbx_strand_id
1 'polypeptide(L)'
;MLAWYIFTSMGFYPLASSSTYLIDSSVFDRITIRRNNGQCILTIIVHNNSIEIIYVERVLLNGKILSIFPFIDHINHLQCSTESSTVQLEFFLSSAPSSIDN
;
A
#
# COMPACT_ATOMS: atom_id res chain seq x y z
N MET A 1 8.44 -8.12 -16.90
CA MET A 1 6.98 -8.34 -16.97
C MET A 1 6.42 -8.89 -15.66
N LEU A 2 6.88 -10.04 -15.15
CA LEU A 2 6.30 -10.66 -13.94
C LEU A 2 6.34 -9.77 -12.67
N ALA A 3 7.47 -9.10 -12.40
CA ALA A 3 7.58 -8.24 -11.21
C ALA A 3 6.58 -7.07 -11.22
N TRP A 4 6.33 -6.48 -12.39
CA TRP A 4 5.35 -5.41 -12.54
C TRP A 4 3.95 -5.88 -12.17
N TYR A 5 3.54 -7.05 -12.68
CA TYR A 5 2.24 -7.64 -12.36
C TYR A 5 2.07 -7.89 -10.86
N ILE A 6 3.10 -8.43 -10.18
CA ILE A 6 3.06 -8.67 -8.74
C ILE A 6 2.89 -7.35 -7.97
N PHE A 7 3.69 -6.32 -8.28
CA PHE A 7 3.60 -5.01 -7.64
C PHE A 7 2.23 -4.35 -7.84
N THR A 8 1.79 -4.24 -9.08
CA THR A 8 0.47 -3.65 -9.40
C THR A 8 -0.66 -4.43 -8.75
N SER A 9 -0.61 -5.76 -8.71
CA SER A 9 -1.63 -6.58 -8.02
C SER A 9 -1.67 -6.31 -6.51
N MET A 10 -0.52 -5.95 -5.90
CA MET A 10 -0.46 -5.56 -4.49
C MET A 10 -0.94 -4.13 -4.20
N GLY A 11 -1.25 -3.34 -5.24
CA GLY A 11 -1.72 -1.96 -5.10
C GLY A 11 -0.62 -0.92 -4.90
N PHE A 12 0.63 -1.21 -5.29
CA PHE A 12 1.67 -0.18 -5.34
C PHE A 12 2.84 -0.59 -6.23
N TYR A 13 3.52 0.39 -6.83
CA TYR A 13 4.61 0.14 -7.77
C TYR A 13 5.82 1.07 -7.54
N PRO A 14 7.07 0.57 -7.55
CA PRO A 14 8.25 1.41 -7.34
C PRO A 14 8.47 2.43 -8.47
N LEU A 15 8.61 3.70 -8.11
CA LEU A 15 8.93 4.78 -9.04
C LEU A 15 10.44 4.80 -9.31
N ALA A 16 10.84 4.30 -10.48
CA ALA A 16 12.22 4.36 -10.98
C ALA A 16 13.27 3.93 -9.93
N SER A 17 14.49 4.47 -10.00
CA SER A 17 15.57 4.19 -9.05
C SER A 17 15.43 4.95 -7.72
N SER A 18 14.21 5.11 -7.20
CA SER A 18 13.93 5.83 -5.94
C SER A 18 13.43 4.89 -4.83
N SER A 19 13.33 5.41 -3.61
CA SER A 19 12.69 4.74 -2.47
C SER A 19 11.16 4.87 -2.49
N THR A 20 10.58 5.54 -3.48
CA THR A 20 9.16 5.87 -3.49
C THR A 20 8.36 4.85 -4.29
N TYR A 21 7.21 4.46 -3.77
CA TYR A 21 6.20 3.68 -4.46
C TYR A 21 4.99 4.56 -4.78
N LEU A 22 4.43 4.40 -5.97
CA LEU A 22 3.14 4.95 -6.35
C LEU A 22 2.04 4.01 -5.85
N ILE A 23 1.00 4.56 -5.22
CA ILE A 23 -0.19 3.83 -4.81
C ILE A 23 -1.06 3.53 -6.04
N ASP A 24 -1.57 2.31 -6.09
CA ASP A 24 -2.53 1.83 -7.07
C ASP A 24 -3.64 1.02 -6.35
N SER A 25 -4.67 0.61 -7.08
CA SER A 25 -5.68 -0.33 -6.58
C SER A 25 -5.09 -1.74 -6.49
N SER A 26 -5.33 -2.43 -5.36
CA SER A 26 -4.96 -3.83 -5.23
C SER A 26 -6.13 -4.72 -5.62
N VAL A 27 -5.83 -5.87 -6.23
CA VAL A 27 -6.82 -6.88 -6.60
C VAL A 27 -7.13 -7.87 -5.47
N PHE A 28 -6.37 -7.82 -4.36
CA PHE A 28 -6.50 -8.75 -3.24
C PHE A 28 -7.05 -8.05 -2.00
N ASP A 29 -7.92 -8.72 -1.25
CA ASP A 29 -8.49 -8.17 -0.01
C ASP A 29 -7.45 -8.01 1.10
N ARG A 30 -6.45 -8.91 1.11
CA ARG A 30 -5.40 -8.95 2.13
C ARG A 30 -4.12 -9.53 1.57
N ILE A 31 -3.01 -8.86 1.83
CA ILE A 31 -1.66 -9.34 1.48
C ILE A 31 -0.79 -9.30 2.73
N THR A 32 0.05 -10.32 2.91
CA THR A 32 1.02 -10.37 4.00
C THR A 32 2.41 -10.67 3.44
N ILE A 33 3.32 -9.72 3.59
CA ILE A 33 4.69 -9.81 3.10
C ILE A 33 5.60 -10.00 4.30
N ARG A 34 6.33 -11.12 4.31
CA ARG A 34 7.30 -11.45 5.35
C ARG A 34 8.71 -11.03 4.89
N ARG A 35 9.40 -10.24 5.71
CA ARG A 35 10.75 -9.72 5.47
C ARG A 35 11.66 -10.09 6.63
N ASN A 36 12.98 -10.04 6.42
CA ASN A 36 14.01 -10.30 7.44
C ASN A 36 13.76 -11.59 8.24
N ASN A 37 13.58 -12.71 7.53
CA ASN A 37 13.26 -14.01 8.14
C ASN A 37 12.04 -14.01 9.08
N GLY A 38 11.03 -13.19 8.77
CA GLY A 38 9.78 -13.11 9.52
C GLY A 38 9.79 -12.10 10.67
N GLN A 39 10.92 -11.43 10.92
CA GLN A 39 11.01 -10.37 11.94
C GLN A 39 10.29 -9.08 11.52
N CYS A 40 9.93 -8.96 10.24
CA CYS A 40 9.17 -7.82 9.77
C CYS A 40 8.02 -8.28 8.89
N ILE A 41 6.82 -7.80 9.21
CA ILE A 41 5.59 -8.18 8.52
C ILE A 41 4.94 -6.91 8.00
N LEU A 42 4.79 -6.81 6.69
CA LEU A 42 3.93 -5.80 6.06
C LEU A 42 2.59 -6.45 5.74
N THR A 43 1.51 -5.89 6.30
CA THR A 43 0.15 -6.32 6.01
C THR A 43 -0.56 -5.21 5.24
N ILE A 44 -1.16 -5.58 4.12
CA ILE A 44 -2.02 -4.69 3.33
C ILE A 44 -3.44 -5.22 3.45
N ILE A 45 -4.37 -4.36 3.79
CA ILE A 45 -5.79 -4.66 3.92
C ILE A 45 -6.54 -3.72 3.00
N VAL A 46 -7.41 -4.26 2.16
CA VAL A 46 -8.21 -3.49 1.22
C VAL A 46 -9.67 -3.57 1.64
N HIS A 47 -10.24 -2.43 1.98
CA HIS A 47 -11.64 -2.30 2.34
C HIS A 47 -12.46 -1.97 1.10
N ASN A 48 -13.62 -2.62 0.97
CA ASN A 48 -14.53 -2.50 -0.18
C ASN A 48 -13.93 -2.95 -1.53
N ASN A 49 -13.07 -3.97 -1.52
CA ASN A 49 -12.55 -4.54 -2.76
C ASN A 49 -13.66 -5.21 -3.58
N SER A 50 -13.94 -4.67 -4.77
CA SER A 50 -14.93 -5.19 -5.71
C SER A 50 -14.53 -4.82 -7.13
N ILE A 51 -15.01 -5.59 -8.10
CA ILE A 51 -14.77 -5.35 -9.54
C ILE A 51 -15.25 -3.94 -9.96
N GLU A 52 -16.26 -3.40 -9.28
CA GLU A 52 -16.84 -2.08 -9.57
C GLU A 52 -16.24 -0.95 -8.71
N ILE A 53 -15.53 -1.27 -7.63
CA ILE A 53 -15.02 -0.31 -6.64
C ILE A 53 -13.50 -0.29 -6.72
N ILE A 54 -12.97 0.50 -7.66
CA ILE A 54 -11.56 0.46 -8.05
C ILE A 54 -10.75 1.68 -7.62
N TYR A 55 -11.38 2.77 -7.14
CA TYR A 55 -10.67 4.01 -6.84
C TYR A 55 -10.19 4.03 -5.40
N VAL A 56 -8.91 4.29 -5.16
CA VAL A 56 -8.36 4.47 -3.81
C VAL A 56 -8.74 5.86 -3.30
N GLU A 57 -9.60 5.93 -2.29
CA GLU A 57 -10.02 7.20 -1.66
C GLU A 57 -8.99 7.69 -0.64
N ARG A 58 -8.50 6.78 0.20
CA ARG A 58 -7.48 7.08 1.21
C ARG A 58 -6.72 5.83 1.60
N VAL A 59 -5.52 6.06 2.13
CA VAL A 59 -4.68 5.01 2.70
C VAL A 59 -4.32 5.37 4.14
N LEU A 60 -4.43 4.40 5.04
CA LEU A 60 -3.93 4.52 6.41
C LEU A 60 -2.63 3.74 6.56
N LEU A 61 -1.64 4.35 7.20
CA LEU A 61 -0.41 3.71 7.66
C LEU A 61 -0.50 3.57 9.18
N ASN A 62 -0.54 2.32 9.67
CA ASN A 62 -0.65 2.00 11.09
C ASN A 62 -1.81 2.76 11.78
N GLY A 63 -2.96 2.84 11.10
CA GLY A 63 -4.17 3.53 11.58
C GLY A 63 -4.16 5.06 11.42
N LYS A 64 -3.08 5.68 10.91
CA LYS A 64 -3.01 7.12 10.64
C LYS A 64 -3.15 7.41 9.15
N ILE A 65 -3.85 8.48 8.80
CA ILE A 65 -3.98 8.92 7.39
C ILE A 65 -2.59 9.20 6.81
N LEU A 66 -2.31 8.60 5.65
CA LEU A 66 -1.09 8.83 4.91
C LEU A 66 -1.11 10.22 4.29
N SER A 67 -0.26 11.12 4.78
CA SER A 67 -0.24 12.53 4.37
C SER A 67 0.33 12.77 2.96
N ILE A 68 1.15 11.85 2.45
CA ILE A 68 1.86 12.00 1.16
C ILE A 68 1.18 11.16 0.08
N PHE A 69 -0.16 11.20 -0.02
CA PHE A 69 -0.89 10.49 -1.06
C PHE A 69 -0.66 11.15 -2.44
N PRO A 70 -0.45 10.39 -3.55
CA PRO A 70 -0.55 8.94 -3.72
C PRO A 70 0.81 8.20 -3.63
N PHE A 71 1.70 8.59 -2.71
CA PHE A 71 3.05 8.03 -2.60
C PHE A 71 3.32 7.35 -1.26
N ILE A 72 4.08 6.25 -1.30
CA ILE A 72 4.61 5.57 -0.12
C ILE A 72 6.14 5.59 -0.22
N ASP A 73 6.81 6.27 0.70
CA ASP A 73 8.27 6.16 0.82
C ASP A 73 8.72 4.90 1.60
N HIS A 74 9.68 4.16 1.05
CA HIS A 74 10.23 2.95 1.67
C HIS A 74 10.92 3.23 3.00
N ILE A 75 11.70 4.32 3.06
CA ILE A 75 12.56 4.66 4.19
C ILE A 75 11.72 5.11 5.38
N ASN A 76 10.74 5.97 5.14
CA ASN A 76 9.95 6.58 6.19
C ASN A 76 8.73 5.73 6.61
N HIS A 77 8.15 4.94 5.71
CA HIS A 77 6.89 4.22 5.99
C HIS A 77 7.06 2.70 6.09
N LEU A 78 8.02 2.11 5.38
CA LEU A 78 8.14 0.65 5.23
C LEU A 78 9.42 0.08 5.86
N GLN A 79 10.15 0.88 6.65
CA GLN A 79 11.31 0.38 7.37
C GLN A 79 10.92 -0.54 8.51
N CYS A 80 11.76 -1.53 8.73
CA CYS A 80 11.68 -2.43 9.86
C CYS A 80 12.78 -2.02 10.83
N SER A 81 12.41 -1.42 11.97
CA SER A 81 13.35 -1.27 13.09
C SER A 81 13.63 -2.63 13.71
N THR A 82 14.79 -2.79 14.34
CA THR A 82 15.17 -4.01 15.05
C THR A 82 14.20 -4.26 16.20
N GLU A 83 13.71 -5.51 16.29
CA GLU A 83 12.57 -6.03 17.06
C GLU A 83 11.25 -6.07 16.26
N SER A 84 10.58 -7.22 16.32
CA SER A 84 9.43 -7.64 15.49
C SER A 84 8.49 -6.52 15.06
N SER A 85 8.73 -5.94 13.88
CA SER A 85 8.01 -4.76 13.41
C SER A 85 6.89 -5.17 12.46
N THR A 86 5.64 -4.83 12.82
CA THR A 86 4.48 -5.02 11.93
C THR A 86 4.06 -3.66 11.39
N VAL A 87 4.08 -3.54 10.06
CA VAL A 87 3.59 -2.36 9.34
C VAL A 87 2.26 -2.74 8.70
N GLN A 88 1.24 -1.92 8.90
CA GLN A 88 -0.09 -2.12 8.34
C GLN A 88 -0.46 -0.97 7.41
N LEU A 89 -0.83 -1.30 6.18
CA LEU A 89 -1.43 -0.39 5.22
C LEU A 89 -2.89 -0.77 5.01
N GLU A 90 -3.78 0.20 5.11
CA GLU A 90 -5.22 -0.01 4.87
C GLU A 90 -5.68 0.89 3.74
N PHE A 91 -6.17 0.28 2.68
CA PHE A 91 -6.68 0.94 1.49
C PHE A 91 -8.20 1.00 1.61
N PHE A 92 -8.77 2.18 1.42
CA PHE A 92 -10.22 2.35 1.39
C PHE A 92 -10.61 2.67 -0.04
N LEU A 93 -11.33 1.74 -0.69
CA LEU A 93 -11.78 1.92 -2.07
C LEU A 93 -13.17 2.54 -2.14
N SER A 94 -13.41 3.26 -3.24
CA SER A 94 -14.66 3.93 -3.60
C SER A 94 -15.03 3.64 -5.06
N SER A 95 -16.33 3.72 -5.36
CA SER A 95 -16.88 3.57 -6.72
C SER A 95 -16.72 4.85 -7.56
N ALA A 96 -16.37 5.97 -6.93
CA ALA A 96 -16.13 7.24 -7.59
C ALA A 96 -14.71 7.73 -7.27
N PRO A 97 -14.05 8.45 -8.21
CA PRO A 97 -12.76 9.06 -7.95
C PRO A 97 -12.88 10.07 -6.80
N SER A 98 -11.97 10.00 -5.83
CA SER A 98 -11.86 11.03 -4.80
C SER A 98 -11.41 12.34 -5.43
N SER A 99 -12.10 13.45 -5.16
CA SER A 99 -11.65 14.76 -5.61
C SER A 99 -10.34 15.12 -4.89
N ILE A 100 -9.36 15.56 -5.66
CA ILE A 100 -8.14 16.18 -5.13
C ILE A 100 -8.52 17.62 -4.77
N ASP A 101 -9.33 17.80 -3.74
CA ASP A 101 -9.66 19.13 -3.24
C ASP A 101 -8.73 19.46 -2.06
N ASN A 102 -7.58 20.04 -2.44
CA ASN A 102 -6.59 20.84 -1.70
C ASN A 102 -5.91 20.27 -0.44
#